data_AF-A0A535U9N7-F1
#
_entry.id   AF-A0A535U9N7-F1
#
_cell.length_a   1.000
_cell.length_b   1.000
_cell.length_c   1.000
_cell.angle_alpha   90.00
_cell.angle_beta   90.00
_cell.angle_gamma   90.00
#
_symmetry.space_group_name_H-M   'P 1'
#
loop_
_entity.id
_entity.type
_entity.pdbx_description
1 polymer ?
#
loop_
_entity_poly.entity_id
_entity_poly.type
_entity_poly.pdbx_seq_one_letter_code
_entity_poly.pdbx_strand_id
1 'polypeptide(L)'
;MTILPSRVCIAALIALAPLVNAVPVAAQPLPGTTCTLFPSDNILNTDVSALPVNAQSEAWKGNMAQNAYLHPDLGTFAQWYGMPVNVAPPPSSGLTPTFNYNSESDHPAEGYPIDQSTLIEGGPAAGSGTDRHALIVNKSLCKLYEMYNLQNFTNGQQPVAGSGAVWDLTSDAMRPIGWTSADAAGLPITPLLLRPDEILAGSIPHAIRFTAHCTYGYIWPGSHDAGSCTTAFPPMGARFRLRSSFDISGFAPNAQVVLRAFQHFGLVLADNGADWYFGGSTDDWWGTAAGDQVVSQLKTIPASQFDAVDESSLQAAAGSYRATGITPGPGVMAAAPAVASWGVNRLDIVGVATDQQPWHRSWDGTTWSAWDVQGGRLSGDPAASTWGSGRLDVFGRGGDGALWHKWLDAGTWHAWESLGGRLVGGPGAASWSSGRIDVFVLGTDRALWHRSFDGISWAAWESLGGVLTSSPSVASWGPNRLDVLGRGQDNQLWHKAWTGSQWSAWEPLGGVLSSAPGASAQGLNRLDVFVRGQDNQLWHKSWDGTVWKAWEALGGGLTASPSATSWGANRLDVFIRGNDLRLWHKWWDGTRWSVWVQEPA
;
A
#
# COMPACT_ATOMS: atom_id res chain seq x y z
N MET A 1 -9.55 -69.17 -28.11
CA MET A 1 -8.69 -68.37 -27.23
C MET A 1 -8.61 -66.96 -27.81
N THR A 2 -9.59 -66.10 -27.46
CA THR A 2 -9.54 -64.65 -27.69
C THR A 2 -10.75 -64.04 -26.98
N ILE A 3 -10.51 -63.52 -25.78
CA ILE A 3 -11.46 -62.66 -25.05
C ILE A 3 -11.20 -61.23 -25.55
N LEU A 4 -12.19 -60.62 -26.17
CA LEU A 4 -12.21 -59.19 -26.52
C LEU A 4 -12.60 -58.39 -25.25
N PRO A 5 -11.84 -57.36 -24.84
CA PRO A 5 -12.20 -56.54 -23.71
C PRO A 5 -13.17 -55.42 -24.11
N SER A 6 -14.13 -55.20 -23.23
CA SER A 6 -15.08 -54.08 -23.20
C SER A 6 -14.38 -52.72 -23.21
N ARG A 7 -14.79 -51.84 -24.13
CA ARG A 7 -14.40 -50.43 -24.16
C ARG A 7 -15.00 -49.69 -22.96
N VAL A 8 -14.15 -49.24 -22.05
CA VAL A 8 -14.49 -48.24 -21.04
C VAL A 8 -14.28 -46.87 -21.67
N CYS A 9 -15.36 -46.11 -21.87
CA CYS A 9 -15.29 -44.69 -22.18
C CYS A 9 -14.87 -43.94 -20.90
N ILE A 10 -13.63 -43.48 -20.85
CA ILE A 10 -13.19 -42.52 -19.84
C ILE A 10 -13.63 -41.13 -20.33
N ALA A 11 -14.66 -40.57 -19.69
CA ALA A 11 -14.96 -39.15 -19.79
C ALA A 11 -13.81 -38.38 -19.15
N ALA A 12 -13.07 -37.63 -19.96
CA ALA A 12 -12.06 -36.69 -19.45
C ALA A 12 -12.79 -35.58 -18.67
N LEU A 13 -12.65 -35.58 -17.34
CA LEU A 13 -12.92 -34.39 -16.55
C LEU A 13 -11.90 -33.32 -16.97
N ILE A 14 -12.36 -32.30 -17.67
CA ILE A 14 -11.64 -31.05 -17.82
C ILE A 14 -11.60 -30.43 -16.42
N ALA A 15 -10.43 -30.48 -15.79
CA ALA A 15 -10.17 -29.72 -14.57
C ALA A 15 -10.18 -28.24 -14.94
N LEU A 16 -11.26 -27.53 -14.58
CA LEU A 16 -11.26 -26.07 -14.52
C LEU A 16 -10.18 -25.66 -13.52
N ALA A 17 -9.14 -24.99 -14.00
CA ALA A 17 -8.16 -24.35 -13.15
C ALA A 17 -8.87 -23.33 -12.25
N PRO A 18 -8.55 -23.25 -10.95
CA PRO A 18 -9.12 -22.23 -10.08
C PRO A 18 -8.73 -20.85 -10.62
N LEU A 19 -9.72 -19.96 -10.77
CA LEU A 19 -9.47 -18.54 -10.99
C LEU A 19 -8.64 -18.03 -9.81
N VAL A 20 -7.40 -17.64 -10.09
CA VAL A 20 -6.51 -17.04 -9.10
C VAL A 20 -7.00 -15.60 -8.91
N ASN A 21 -7.64 -15.32 -7.77
CA ASN A 21 -7.98 -13.96 -7.42
C ASN A 21 -6.70 -13.21 -7.06
N ALA A 22 -6.27 -12.28 -7.91
CA ALA A 22 -5.20 -11.36 -7.57
C ALA A 22 -5.75 -10.33 -6.56
N VAL A 23 -5.04 -10.13 -5.45
CA VAL A 23 -5.36 -9.06 -4.48
C VAL A 23 -4.60 -7.82 -4.91
N PRO A 24 -5.26 -6.69 -5.20
CA PRO A 24 -4.57 -5.51 -5.66
C PRO A 24 -3.81 -4.88 -4.49
N VAL A 25 -2.52 -4.65 -4.70
CA VAL A 25 -1.69 -3.90 -3.74
C VAL A 25 -1.49 -2.49 -4.35
N ALA A 26 -2.12 -1.41 -3.87
CA ALA A 26 -1.98 -0.07 -4.44
C ALA A 26 -0.78 0.72 -3.88
N ALA A 27 -0.12 1.47 -4.77
CA ALA A 27 1.02 2.36 -4.50
C ALA A 27 0.72 3.47 -3.49
N GLN A 28 1.72 3.80 -2.66
CA GLN A 28 1.63 4.98 -1.79
C GLN A 28 1.52 6.24 -2.65
N PRO A 29 0.77 7.27 -2.21
CA PRO A 29 0.72 8.54 -2.93
C PRO A 29 2.12 9.09 -3.16
N LEU A 30 2.38 9.66 -4.33
CA LEU A 30 3.68 10.24 -4.63
C LEU A 30 3.98 11.38 -3.63
N PRO A 31 5.20 11.44 -3.03
CA PRO A 31 5.60 12.49 -2.10
C PRO A 31 5.28 13.89 -2.62
N GLY A 32 4.69 14.73 -1.75
CA GLY A 32 4.26 16.08 -2.12
C GLY A 32 2.91 16.16 -2.84
N THR A 33 2.20 15.03 -2.97
CA THR A 33 0.87 14.95 -3.62
C THR A 33 -0.12 14.12 -2.78
N THR A 34 -1.38 14.08 -3.23
CA THR A 34 -2.40 13.13 -2.74
C THR A 34 -2.76 12.08 -3.79
N CYS A 35 -2.00 12.05 -4.89
CA CYS A 35 -2.32 11.25 -6.06
C CYS A 35 -1.76 9.84 -5.91
N THR A 36 -2.63 8.85 -6.01
CA THR A 36 -2.26 7.44 -6.20
C THR A 36 -1.69 7.24 -7.60
N LEU A 37 -0.81 6.26 -7.78
CA LEU A 37 -0.23 5.92 -9.08
C LEU A 37 -1.08 4.82 -9.74
N PHE A 38 -2.19 5.23 -10.34
CA PHE A 38 -3.27 4.40 -10.93
C PHE A 38 -4.28 3.79 -9.96
N PRO A 39 -5.47 3.39 -10.49
CA PRO A 39 -6.44 2.60 -9.75
C PRO A 39 -5.85 1.34 -9.13
N SER A 40 -6.51 0.83 -8.09
CA SER A 40 -6.08 -0.40 -7.42
C SER A 40 -6.18 -1.61 -8.34
N ASP A 41 -7.14 -1.68 -9.26
CA ASP A 41 -7.32 -2.77 -10.22
C ASP A 41 -6.47 -2.62 -11.49
N ASN A 42 -5.41 -1.81 -11.44
CA ASN A 42 -4.42 -1.67 -12.50
C ASN A 42 -3.44 -2.84 -12.52
N ILE A 43 -3.13 -3.37 -13.71
CA ILE A 43 -2.17 -4.47 -13.90
C ILE A 43 -0.76 -4.15 -13.37
N LEU A 44 -0.33 -2.89 -13.39
CA LEU A 44 0.98 -2.50 -12.87
C LEU A 44 1.09 -2.66 -11.34
N ASN A 45 -0.06 -2.70 -10.65
CA ASN A 45 -0.22 -2.83 -9.20
C ASN A 45 -0.73 -4.23 -8.79
N THR A 46 -0.81 -5.16 -9.74
CA THR A 46 -1.41 -6.47 -9.53
C THR A 46 -0.36 -7.49 -9.10
N ASP A 47 -0.67 -8.29 -8.07
CA ASP A 47 0.20 -9.40 -7.66
C ASP A 47 0.22 -10.50 -8.73
N VAL A 48 1.40 -10.75 -9.30
CA VAL A 48 1.70 -11.74 -10.33
C VAL A 48 2.40 -12.99 -9.79
N SER A 49 2.62 -13.11 -8.48
CA SER A 49 3.40 -14.20 -7.88
C SER A 49 2.83 -15.59 -8.17
N ALA A 50 1.52 -15.70 -8.34
CA ALA A 50 0.79 -16.95 -8.59
C ALA A 50 0.50 -17.24 -10.07
N LEU A 51 0.84 -16.32 -10.98
CA LEU A 51 0.59 -16.52 -12.42
C LEU A 51 1.40 -17.69 -12.99
N PRO A 52 0.94 -18.34 -14.07
CA PRO A 52 1.75 -19.34 -14.75
C PRO A 52 3.02 -18.72 -15.35
N VAL A 53 4.11 -19.49 -15.35
CA VAL A 53 5.34 -19.12 -16.07
C VAL A 53 5.06 -19.16 -17.57
N ASN A 54 5.48 -18.12 -18.29
CA ASN A 54 5.35 -18.02 -19.72
C ASN A 54 6.23 -19.08 -20.43
N ALA A 55 5.68 -19.75 -21.45
CA ALA A 55 6.38 -20.78 -22.20
C ALA A 55 7.68 -20.30 -22.87
N GLN A 56 7.80 -18.99 -23.16
CA GLN A 56 9.00 -18.39 -23.75
C GLN A 56 10.03 -17.93 -22.70
N SER A 57 9.77 -18.10 -21.40
CA SER A 57 10.62 -17.52 -20.34
C SER A 57 12.09 -17.88 -20.48
N GLU A 58 12.44 -19.14 -20.74
CA GLU A 58 13.85 -19.55 -20.86
C GLU A 58 14.49 -19.03 -22.16
N ALA A 59 13.72 -18.96 -23.25
CA ALA A 59 14.20 -18.43 -24.52
C ALA A 59 14.52 -16.92 -24.41
N TRP A 60 13.60 -16.14 -23.83
CA TRP A 60 13.79 -14.71 -23.64
C TRP A 60 14.95 -14.41 -22.70
N LYS A 61 15.02 -15.07 -21.54
CA LYS A 61 16.16 -14.90 -20.60
C LYS A 61 17.49 -15.30 -21.23
N GLY A 62 17.50 -16.39 -22.01
CA GLY A 62 18.70 -16.87 -22.70
C GLY A 62 19.22 -15.89 -23.77
N ASN A 63 18.35 -15.08 -24.37
CA ASN A 63 18.72 -14.03 -25.31
C ASN A 63 19.07 -12.70 -24.61
N MET A 64 18.63 -12.48 -23.37
CA MET A 64 19.02 -11.34 -22.53
C MET A 64 20.28 -11.62 -21.69
N ALA A 65 21.39 -11.91 -22.37
CA ALA A 65 22.61 -12.44 -21.75
C ALA A 65 23.78 -11.43 -21.62
N GLN A 66 23.60 -10.14 -21.94
CA GLN A 66 24.67 -9.15 -21.74
C GLN A 66 25.08 -9.01 -20.26
N ASN A 67 24.14 -9.26 -19.34
CA ASN A 67 24.36 -9.23 -17.90
C ASN A 67 23.76 -10.47 -17.23
N ALA A 68 24.54 -11.13 -16.38
CA ALA A 68 24.08 -12.29 -15.60
C ALA A 68 23.35 -11.89 -14.30
N TYR A 69 23.46 -10.62 -13.90
CA TYR A 69 22.92 -10.05 -12.67
C TYR A 69 22.12 -8.79 -12.98
N LEU A 70 21.24 -8.40 -12.06
CA LEU A 70 20.52 -7.14 -12.20
C LEU A 70 21.46 -5.94 -12.12
N HIS A 71 21.07 -4.85 -12.80
CA HIS A 71 21.80 -3.59 -12.77
C HIS A 71 20.87 -2.44 -12.32
N PRO A 72 20.93 -2.00 -11.05
CA PRO A 72 20.18 -0.84 -10.57
C PRO A 72 20.77 0.48 -11.08
N ASP A 73 19.98 1.23 -11.85
CA ASP A 73 20.30 2.59 -12.31
C ASP A 73 19.69 3.61 -11.35
N LEU A 74 20.31 3.72 -10.17
CA LEU A 74 19.84 4.48 -9.02
C LEU A 74 20.91 5.47 -8.59
N GLY A 75 20.53 6.72 -8.30
CA GLY A 75 21.51 7.75 -7.95
C GLY A 75 20.93 9.03 -7.37
N THR A 76 21.83 9.94 -7.01
CA THR A 76 21.52 11.17 -6.26
C THR A 76 21.40 12.39 -7.17
N PHE A 77 20.84 13.49 -6.64
CA PHE A 77 20.78 14.75 -7.39
C PHE A 77 22.16 15.32 -7.69
N ALA A 78 23.14 15.10 -6.80
CA ALA A 78 24.52 15.50 -7.03
C ALA A 78 25.17 14.77 -8.23
N GLN A 79 24.75 13.53 -8.50
CA GLN A 79 25.21 12.73 -9.63
C GLN A 79 24.41 12.97 -10.91
N TRP A 80 23.23 13.59 -10.82
CA TRP A 80 22.24 13.67 -11.90
C TRP A 80 21.92 12.29 -12.51
N TYR A 81 21.80 11.27 -11.64
CA TYR A 81 21.60 9.88 -12.04
C TYR A 81 20.28 9.32 -11.47
N GLY A 82 19.67 8.39 -12.19
CA GLY A 82 18.24 8.06 -12.03
C GLY A 82 17.33 9.09 -12.69
N MET A 83 16.02 8.94 -12.51
CA MET A 83 15.00 9.77 -13.16
C MET A 83 14.35 10.74 -12.16
N PRO A 84 14.57 12.06 -12.27
CA PRO A 84 13.98 13.01 -11.33
C PRO A 84 12.47 13.14 -11.56
N VAL A 85 11.69 13.06 -10.47
CA VAL A 85 10.23 13.26 -10.50
C VAL A 85 9.93 14.66 -9.96
N ASN A 86 9.35 15.50 -10.81
CA ASN A 86 8.95 16.85 -10.46
C ASN A 86 7.50 16.85 -9.93
N VAL A 87 7.20 17.72 -8.98
CA VAL A 87 5.83 17.99 -8.54
C VAL A 87 5.51 19.46 -8.82
N ALA A 88 4.55 19.70 -9.71
CA ALA A 88 4.20 21.04 -10.17
C ALA A 88 2.68 21.28 -10.08
N PRO A 89 2.22 22.54 -9.91
CA PRO A 89 0.84 22.90 -10.19
C PRO A 89 0.57 22.84 -11.71
N PRO A 90 -0.71 22.94 -12.16
CA PRO A 90 -1.00 23.16 -13.58
C PRO A 90 -0.21 24.35 -14.14
N PRO A 91 0.25 24.28 -15.41
CA PRO A 91 1.00 25.36 -16.02
C PRO A 91 0.15 26.64 -16.06
N SER A 92 0.77 27.78 -15.73
CA SER A 92 0.12 29.09 -15.87
C SER A 92 0.13 29.60 -17.32
N SER A 93 0.98 29.04 -18.19
CA SER A 93 1.26 29.55 -19.55
C SER A 93 1.12 28.54 -20.70
N GLY A 94 0.69 27.30 -20.45
CA GLY A 94 0.33 26.37 -21.53
C GLY A 94 1.43 25.96 -22.50
N LEU A 95 2.65 25.70 -22.01
CA LEU A 95 3.78 25.36 -22.87
C LEU A 95 3.66 23.93 -23.43
N THR A 96 3.62 23.78 -24.75
CA THR A 96 3.72 22.47 -25.41
C THR A 96 5.00 22.43 -26.23
N PRO A 97 5.92 21.48 -25.97
CA PRO A 97 7.13 21.32 -26.78
C PRO A 97 6.80 21.03 -28.26
N THR A 98 7.73 21.39 -29.14
CA THR A 98 7.76 20.78 -30.48
C THR A 98 8.28 19.35 -30.35
N PHE A 99 7.54 18.38 -30.88
CA PHE A 99 7.87 16.96 -30.78
C PHE A 99 8.47 16.39 -32.06
N ASN A 100 9.47 15.52 -31.94
CA ASN A 100 9.95 14.71 -33.06
C ASN A 100 8.89 13.67 -33.46
N TYR A 101 8.29 12.99 -32.48
CA TYR A 101 7.19 12.03 -32.65
C TYR A 101 5.83 12.71 -32.44
N ASN A 102 5.58 13.80 -33.18
CA ASN A 102 4.40 14.64 -32.95
C ASN A 102 3.06 13.90 -33.14
N SER A 103 2.96 12.98 -34.11
CA SER A 103 1.72 12.22 -34.36
C SER A 103 1.37 11.21 -33.27
N GLU A 104 2.30 10.91 -32.36
CA GLU A 104 2.15 9.95 -31.26
C GLU A 104 2.26 10.64 -29.88
N SER A 105 2.34 11.98 -29.87
CA SER A 105 2.44 12.78 -28.65
C SER A 105 1.13 13.45 -28.29
N ASP A 106 0.90 13.65 -27.00
CA ASP A 106 -0.29 14.35 -26.53
C ASP A 106 -0.11 15.86 -26.60
N HIS A 107 -1.21 16.54 -26.93
CA HIS A 107 -1.32 18.00 -26.95
C HIS A 107 -2.41 18.45 -25.96
N PRO A 108 -2.18 18.33 -24.64
CA PRO A 108 -3.15 18.79 -23.65
C PRO A 108 -3.46 20.28 -23.85
N ALA A 109 -4.73 20.66 -23.75
CA ALA A 109 -5.15 22.04 -23.96
C ALA A 109 -4.51 22.99 -22.93
N GLU A 110 -4.24 22.48 -21.73
CA GLU A 110 -3.52 23.19 -20.69
C GLU A 110 -2.00 23.24 -20.90
N GLY A 111 -1.43 22.53 -21.87
CA GLY A 111 0.03 22.38 -22.04
C GLY A 111 0.71 21.51 -20.98
N TYR A 112 2.03 21.40 -21.08
CA TYR A 112 2.88 20.67 -20.14
C TYR A 112 3.36 21.60 -19.01
N PRO A 113 3.33 21.17 -17.74
CA PRO A 113 3.82 21.93 -16.58
C PRO A 113 5.35 21.96 -16.51
N ILE A 114 6.00 22.59 -17.49
CA ILE A 114 7.45 22.72 -17.57
C ILE A 114 7.90 24.18 -17.58
N ASP A 115 9.09 24.42 -17.03
CA ASP A 115 9.81 25.69 -17.06
C ASP A 115 11.32 25.44 -16.94
N GLN A 116 12.14 26.50 -16.90
CA GLN A 116 13.60 26.34 -16.79
C GLN A 116 14.06 25.65 -15.48
N SER A 117 13.20 25.52 -14.47
CA SER A 117 13.52 24.87 -13.19
C SER A 117 13.15 23.38 -13.18
N THR A 118 12.48 22.91 -14.23
CA THR A 118 12.14 21.49 -14.39
C THR A 118 13.41 20.65 -14.37
N LEU A 119 13.46 19.69 -13.44
CA LEU A 119 14.56 18.75 -13.36
C LEU A 119 14.41 17.73 -14.50
N ILE A 120 15.49 17.58 -15.25
CA ILE A 120 15.60 16.66 -16.39
C ILE A 120 16.73 15.68 -16.08
N GLU A 121 16.52 14.41 -16.38
CA GLU A 121 17.54 13.36 -16.23
C GLU A 121 18.87 13.75 -16.91
N GLY A 122 20.00 13.43 -16.28
CA GLY A 122 21.34 13.85 -16.70
C GLY A 122 21.68 15.31 -16.41
N GLY A 123 20.70 16.13 -16.04
CA GLY A 123 20.88 17.49 -15.55
C GLY A 123 21.25 18.55 -16.59
N PRO A 124 21.55 19.79 -16.14
CA PRO A 124 21.79 20.94 -17.02
C PRO A 124 22.99 20.78 -17.95
N ALA A 125 23.95 19.92 -17.59
CA ALA A 125 25.17 19.69 -18.35
C ALA A 125 25.05 18.54 -19.38
N ALA A 126 23.93 17.80 -19.39
CA ALA A 126 23.75 16.71 -20.34
C ALA A 126 23.72 17.25 -21.78
N GLY A 127 24.62 16.76 -22.63
CA GLY A 127 24.76 17.22 -24.03
C GLY A 127 23.54 16.89 -24.89
N SER A 128 23.11 17.80 -25.75
CA SER A 128 21.86 17.67 -26.52
C SER A 128 21.69 16.31 -27.22
N GLY A 129 20.46 15.78 -27.16
CA GLY A 129 20.09 14.53 -27.82
C GLY A 129 20.45 13.25 -27.06
N THR A 130 21.01 13.32 -25.85
CA THR A 130 21.11 12.12 -24.98
C THR A 130 19.72 11.60 -24.61
N ASP A 131 19.65 10.33 -24.27
CA ASP A 131 18.49 9.79 -23.59
C ASP A 131 18.29 10.50 -22.25
N ARG A 132 17.10 11.08 -22.05
CA ARG A 132 16.76 11.92 -20.90
C ARG A 132 15.26 12.05 -20.78
N HIS A 133 14.77 12.04 -19.56
CA HIS A 133 13.35 12.15 -19.28
C HIS A 133 13.03 13.33 -18.38
N ALA A 134 11.87 13.94 -18.64
CA ALA A 134 11.25 14.90 -17.74
C ALA A 134 9.91 14.33 -17.27
N LEU A 135 9.82 14.05 -15.97
CA LEU A 135 8.66 13.44 -15.34
C LEU A 135 8.02 14.45 -14.39
N ILE A 136 6.74 14.77 -14.59
CA ILE A 136 6.06 15.79 -13.81
C ILE A 136 4.68 15.30 -13.37
N VAL A 137 4.46 15.26 -12.06
CA VAL A 137 3.14 14.99 -11.48
C VAL A 137 2.45 16.27 -11.07
N ASN A 138 1.25 16.47 -11.60
CA ASN A 138 0.37 17.55 -11.22
C ASN A 138 -0.41 17.17 -9.96
N LYS A 139 -0.01 17.76 -8.82
CA LYS A 139 -0.57 17.44 -7.50
C LYS A 139 -2.07 17.76 -7.34
N SER A 140 -2.64 18.61 -8.19
CA SER A 140 -4.04 19.04 -8.10
C SER A 140 -4.95 18.28 -9.06
N LEU A 141 -4.43 17.87 -10.21
CA LEU A 141 -5.21 17.15 -11.24
C LEU A 141 -4.99 15.64 -11.21
N CYS A 142 -3.99 15.17 -10.46
CA CYS A 142 -3.51 13.78 -10.53
C CYS A 142 -3.26 13.31 -11.96
N LYS A 143 -2.66 14.22 -12.75
CA LYS A 143 -2.13 13.92 -14.08
C LYS A 143 -0.62 13.80 -14.02
N LEU A 144 -0.08 12.87 -14.77
CA LEU A 144 1.34 12.67 -14.97
C LEU A 144 1.69 13.09 -16.40
N TYR A 145 2.70 13.94 -16.54
CA TYR A 145 3.21 14.45 -17.81
C TYR A 145 4.65 13.94 -17.95
N GLU A 146 4.92 13.17 -19.00
CA GLU A 146 6.22 12.56 -19.25
C GLU A 146 6.70 12.95 -20.64
N MET A 147 7.97 13.34 -20.73
CA MET A 147 8.59 13.68 -22.00
C MET A 147 9.91 12.93 -22.15
N TYR A 148 10.07 12.27 -23.29
CA TYR A 148 11.37 11.75 -23.73
C TYR A 148 12.13 12.86 -24.46
N ASN A 149 13.43 12.94 -24.19
CA ASN A 149 14.39 13.80 -24.85
C ASN A 149 14.07 15.31 -24.78
N LEU A 150 13.50 15.79 -23.65
CA LEU A 150 13.28 17.21 -23.42
C LEU A 150 14.63 17.94 -23.33
N GLN A 151 14.89 18.86 -24.26
CA GLN A 151 16.12 19.66 -24.25
C GLN A 151 16.07 20.73 -23.16
N ASN A 152 17.22 21.05 -22.55
CA ASN A 152 17.36 22.20 -21.67
C ASN A 152 16.96 23.48 -22.42
N PHE A 153 16.12 24.32 -21.80
CA PHE A 153 15.59 25.55 -22.41
C PHE A 153 15.52 26.69 -21.39
N THR A 154 15.51 27.92 -21.89
CA THR A 154 15.30 29.14 -21.08
C THR A 154 13.86 29.63 -21.27
N ASN A 155 13.28 30.25 -20.24
CA ASN A 155 11.94 30.83 -20.34
C ASN A 155 11.85 31.83 -21.50
N GLY A 156 10.82 31.66 -22.36
CA GLY A 156 10.64 32.43 -23.60
C GLY A 156 11.20 31.75 -24.86
N GLN A 157 11.93 30.65 -24.73
CA GLN A 157 12.28 29.76 -25.84
C GLN A 157 11.19 28.70 -26.04
N GLN A 158 10.98 28.27 -27.30
CA GLN A 158 10.09 27.16 -27.60
C GLN A 158 10.77 25.84 -27.19
N PRO A 159 10.20 25.07 -26.24
CA PRO A 159 10.79 23.80 -25.83
C PRO A 159 10.76 22.77 -26.97
N VAL A 160 11.73 21.85 -26.97
CA VAL A 160 11.82 20.74 -27.93
C VAL A 160 11.97 19.44 -27.16
N ALA A 161 11.19 18.43 -27.54
CA ALA A 161 11.24 17.09 -26.96
C ALA A 161 11.12 16.02 -28.06
N GLY A 162 11.50 14.80 -27.75
CA GLY A 162 11.28 13.65 -28.62
C GLY A 162 9.80 13.31 -28.73
N SER A 163 9.17 13.04 -27.59
CA SER A 163 7.74 12.75 -27.47
C SER A 163 7.18 13.31 -26.15
N GLY A 164 5.85 13.38 -26.04
CA GLY A 164 5.16 13.78 -24.82
C GLY A 164 3.94 12.90 -24.57
N ALA A 165 3.81 12.41 -23.34
CA ALA A 165 2.72 11.56 -22.89
C ALA A 165 2.04 12.12 -21.64
N VAL A 166 0.72 12.08 -21.61
CA VAL A 166 -0.10 12.50 -20.47
C VAL A 166 -0.92 11.30 -19.99
N TRP A 167 -0.90 11.09 -18.68
CA TRP A 167 -1.61 10.01 -18.00
C TRP A 167 -2.56 10.59 -16.95
N ASP A 168 -3.78 10.09 -16.91
CA ASP A 168 -4.68 10.29 -15.78
C ASP A 168 -4.39 9.20 -14.74
N LEU A 169 -3.79 9.56 -13.62
CA LEU A 169 -3.40 8.61 -12.56
C LEU A 169 -4.60 8.04 -11.80
N THR A 170 -5.83 8.45 -12.14
CA THR A 170 -7.07 7.90 -11.58
C THR A 170 -7.78 6.94 -12.54
N SER A 171 -7.16 6.62 -13.68
CA SER A 171 -7.77 5.84 -14.77
C SER A 171 -6.89 4.68 -15.22
N ASP A 172 -7.53 3.58 -15.64
CA ASP A 172 -6.88 2.45 -16.30
C ASP A 172 -6.86 2.59 -17.83
N ALA A 173 -7.09 3.78 -18.37
CA ALA A 173 -7.01 4.02 -19.81
C ALA A 173 -5.55 3.92 -20.29
N MET A 174 -5.32 3.12 -21.32
CA MET A 174 -4.03 3.13 -22.03
C MET A 174 -3.97 4.31 -23.01
N ARG A 175 -2.75 4.67 -23.43
CA ARG A 175 -2.56 5.47 -24.64
C ARG A 175 -3.14 4.71 -25.86
N PRO A 176 -3.43 5.40 -26.98
CA PRO A 176 -3.79 4.71 -28.21
C PRO A 176 -2.75 3.63 -28.56
N ILE A 177 -3.23 2.44 -28.90
CA ILE A 177 -2.36 1.31 -29.24
C ILE A 177 -1.47 1.68 -30.43
N GLY A 178 -0.18 1.37 -30.32
CA GLY A 178 0.84 1.72 -31.31
C GLY A 178 1.39 3.14 -31.20
N TRP A 179 1.00 3.92 -30.19
CA TRP A 179 1.67 5.19 -29.88
C TRP A 179 2.81 4.96 -28.90
N THR A 180 3.97 5.55 -29.18
CA THR A 180 5.04 5.67 -28.19
C THR A 180 4.62 6.49 -26.97
N SER A 181 5.43 6.44 -25.91
CA SER A 181 5.32 7.35 -24.75
C SER A 181 6.69 8.01 -24.50
N ALA A 182 6.98 8.36 -23.25
CA ALA A 182 8.35 8.63 -22.84
C ALA A 182 9.17 7.34 -22.66
N ASP A 183 8.52 6.18 -22.66
CA ASP A 183 9.10 4.83 -22.57
C ASP A 183 8.71 4.05 -23.83
N ALA A 184 9.63 3.30 -24.44
CA ALA A 184 9.36 2.72 -25.76
C ALA A 184 8.20 1.70 -25.80
N ALA A 185 7.87 1.05 -24.69
CA ALA A 185 6.75 0.11 -24.59
C ALA A 185 5.37 0.77 -24.64
N GLY A 186 5.30 2.12 -24.64
CA GLY A 186 4.07 2.86 -24.47
C GLY A 186 3.54 2.81 -23.04
N LEU A 187 4.42 2.56 -22.07
CA LEU A 187 4.10 2.50 -20.63
C LEU A 187 4.40 3.85 -19.94
N PRO A 188 3.81 4.10 -18.76
CA PRO A 188 4.15 5.25 -17.92
C PRO A 188 5.43 4.99 -17.11
N ILE A 189 6.36 5.93 -17.05
CA ILE A 189 7.65 5.75 -16.35
C ILE A 189 7.49 5.88 -14.85
N THR A 190 6.90 6.98 -14.37
CA THR A 190 6.86 7.35 -12.94
C THR A 190 6.25 6.26 -12.05
N PRO A 191 5.14 5.59 -12.45
CA PRO A 191 4.55 4.47 -11.70
C PRO A 191 5.40 3.19 -11.70
N LEU A 192 6.46 3.13 -12.51
CA LEU A 192 7.34 1.98 -12.66
C LEU A 192 8.75 2.24 -12.12
N LEU A 193 9.00 3.39 -11.46
CA LEU A 193 10.30 3.71 -10.86
C LEU A 193 10.43 3.10 -9.47
N LEU A 194 11.60 2.53 -9.17
CA LEU A 194 11.96 2.18 -7.80
C LEU A 194 12.20 3.46 -6.98
N ARG A 195 11.51 3.62 -5.85
CA ARG A 195 11.57 4.82 -5.03
C ARG A 195 11.96 4.57 -3.57
N PRO A 196 12.84 5.39 -2.97
CA PRO A 196 13.22 5.26 -1.56
C PRO A 196 12.09 5.42 -0.56
N ASP A 197 11.10 6.28 -0.82
CA ASP A 197 10.01 6.51 0.14
C ASP A 197 9.14 5.27 0.35
N GLU A 198 8.93 4.47 -0.70
CA GLU A 198 8.23 3.19 -0.64
C GLU A 198 9.06 2.09 0.04
N ILE A 199 10.38 2.08 -0.21
CA ILE A 199 11.32 1.22 0.51
C ILE A 199 11.26 1.49 2.02
N LEU A 200 11.33 2.77 2.41
CA LEU A 200 11.30 3.21 3.81
C LEU A 200 9.93 3.00 4.46
N ALA A 201 8.85 3.03 3.67
CA ALA A 201 7.50 2.65 4.12
C ALA A 201 7.32 1.12 4.28
N GLY A 202 8.24 0.32 3.72
CA GLY A 202 8.29 -1.13 3.89
C GLY A 202 7.52 -1.93 2.82
N SER A 203 7.02 -1.27 1.77
CA SER A 203 6.26 -1.89 0.67
C SER A 203 6.39 -1.10 -0.63
N ILE A 204 6.70 -1.80 -1.73
CA ILE A 204 6.61 -1.28 -3.10
C ILE A 204 5.57 -2.14 -3.83
N PRO A 205 4.36 -1.62 -4.04
CA PRO A 205 3.24 -2.43 -4.48
C PRO A 205 2.96 -2.27 -5.99
N HIS A 206 4.01 -2.24 -6.79
CA HIS A 206 3.91 -2.10 -8.23
C HIS A 206 5.13 -2.73 -8.90
N ALA A 207 5.02 -3.00 -10.20
CA ALA A 207 6.12 -3.49 -11.01
C ALA A 207 7.18 -2.40 -11.22
N ILE A 208 8.43 -2.80 -11.45
CA ILE A 208 9.52 -1.87 -11.76
C ILE A 208 9.92 -2.00 -13.23
N ARG A 209 10.11 -0.88 -13.94
CA ARG A 209 10.54 -0.92 -15.34
C ARG A 209 11.99 -1.39 -15.46
N PHE A 210 12.28 -2.14 -16.51
CA PHE A 210 13.65 -2.49 -16.88
C PHE A 210 13.82 -2.50 -18.40
N THR A 211 15.07 -2.68 -18.84
CA THR A 211 15.43 -2.69 -20.26
C THR A 211 16.06 -4.01 -20.71
N ALA A 212 15.98 -4.26 -22.02
CA ALA A 212 16.66 -5.34 -22.72
C ALA A 212 17.43 -4.74 -23.88
N HIS A 213 18.57 -5.32 -24.26
CA HIS A 213 19.33 -4.77 -25.38
C HIS A 213 18.68 -4.93 -26.74
N CYS A 214 17.73 -5.86 -26.84
CA CYS A 214 16.90 -6.00 -28.01
C CYS A 214 15.54 -6.62 -27.66
N THR A 215 14.54 -6.24 -28.44
CA THR A 215 13.15 -6.66 -28.28
C THR A 215 12.51 -7.01 -29.62
N TYR A 216 11.33 -7.64 -29.56
CA TYR A 216 10.52 -7.95 -30.74
C TYR A 216 9.03 -7.85 -30.42
N GLY A 217 8.35 -6.87 -31.01
CA GLY A 217 6.91 -6.67 -30.80
C GLY A 217 6.57 -6.23 -29.38
N TYR A 218 5.28 -6.25 -29.07
CA TYR A 218 4.76 -5.93 -27.74
C TYR A 218 3.67 -6.92 -27.32
N ILE A 219 3.51 -7.09 -26.01
CA ILE A 219 2.42 -7.83 -25.38
C ILE A 219 1.86 -6.98 -24.24
N TRP A 220 0.56 -7.13 -23.95
CA TRP A 220 -0.08 -6.42 -22.85
C TRP A 220 0.67 -6.66 -21.52
N PRO A 221 0.93 -5.62 -20.71
CA PRO A 221 0.42 -4.24 -20.84
C PRO A 221 1.16 -3.31 -21.79
N GLY A 222 2.24 -3.74 -22.44
CA GLY A 222 2.87 -2.96 -23.50
C GLY A 222 1.93 -2.73 -24.69
N SER A 223 2.04 -1.56 -25.31
CA SER A 223 1.21 -1.15 -26.45
C SER A 223 1.99 -0.62 -27.64
N HIS A 224 3.30 -0.54 -27.53
CA HIS A 224 4.20 -0.05 -28.57
C HIS A 224 5.52 -0.84 -28.51
N ASP A 225 6.27 -0.82 -29.62
CA ASP A 225 7.51 -1.57 -29.80
C ASP A 225 8.58 -0.68 -30.45
N ALA A 226 9.83 -0.86 -30.04
CA ALA A 226 11.01 -0.25 -30.66
C ALA A 226 12.04 -1.31 -31.10
N GLY A 227 11.65 -2.58 -31.08
CA GLY A 227 12.44 -3.75 -31.36
C GLY A 227 12.73 -3.96 -32.84
N SER A 228 13.85 -4.62 -33.11
CA SER A 228 14.28 -5.01 -34.46
C SER A 228 14.77 -6.45 -34.52
N CYS A 229 14.64 -7.20 -33.41
CA CYS A 229 15.11 -8.57 -33.30
C CYS A 229 14.05 -9.58 -33.75
N THR A 230 14.13 -10.82 -33.28
CA THR A 230 13.22 -11.91 -33.63
C THR A 230 12.37 -12.31 -32.43
N THR A 231 11.37 -13.17 -32.63
CA THR A 231 10.51 -13.73 -31.58
C THR A 231 11.25 -14.42 -30.43
N ALA A 232 12.54 -14.74 -30.59
CA ALA A 232 13.39 -15.30 -29.55
C ALA A 232 13.77 -14.27 -28.45
N PHE A 233 13.59 -12.98 -28.73
CA PHE A 233 13.76 -11.88 -27.78
C PHE A 233 12.42 -11.52 -27.14
N PRO A 234 12.43 -10.99 -25.91
CA PRO A 234 11.20 -10.61 -25.24
C PRO A 234 10.51 -9.44 -25.96
N PRO A 235 9.18 -9.45 -26.03
CA PRO A 235 8.38 -8.30 -26.46
C PRO A 235 8.35 -7.23 -25.37
N MET A 236 8.18 -5.97 -25.78
CA MET A 236 7.84 -4.88 -24.86
C MET A 236 6.59 -5.22 -24.04
N GLY A 237 6.58 -4.86 -22.76
CA GLY A 237 5.53 -5.22 -21.80
C GLY A 237 5.71 -6.59 -21.14
N ALA A 238 6.68 -7.43 -21.55
CA ALA A 238 6.93 -8.71 -20.89
C ALA A 238 7.30 -8.51 -19.41
N ARG A 239 6.61 -9.24 -18.52
CA ARG A 239 6.82 -9.21 -17.07
C ARG A 239 7.67 -10.37 -16.60
N PHE A 240 8.70 -10.08 -15.82
CA PHE A 240 9.60 -11.05 -15.20
C PHE A 240 9.52 -10.96 -13.67
N ARG A 241 9.05 -12.00 -13.00
CA ARG A 241 9.01 -12.04 -11.52
C ARG A 241 10.21 -12.78 -10.95
N LEU A 242 10.67 -12.35 -9.78
CA LEU A 242 11.63 -13.12 -8.98
C LEU A 242 10.94 -14.36 -8.42
N ARG A 243 11.59 -15.53 -8.48
CA ARG A 243 11.05 -16.77 -7.94
C ARG A 243 10.77 -16.65 -6.44
N SER A 244 9.63 -17.17 -5.99
CA SER A 244 9.31 -17.29 -4.56
C SER A 244 10.26 -18.19 -3.79
N SER A 245 10.96 -19.10 -4.49
CA SER A 245 12.01 -19.96 -3.92
C SER A 245 13.34 -19.23 -3.70
N PHE A 246 13.52 -18.01 -4.20
CA PHE A 246 14.73 -17.23 -3.94
C PHE A 246 14.71 -16.73 -2.50
N ASP A 247 15.68 -17.16 -1.68
CA ASP A 247 15.76 -16.81 -0.26
C ASP A 247 16.25 -15.37 -0.09
N ILE A 248 15.36 -14.51 0.42
CA ILE A 248 15.66 -13.10 0.68
C ILE A 248 16.07 -12.85 2.14
N SER A 249 16.02 -13.83 3.03
CA SER A 249 16.20 -13.62 4.47
C SER A 249 17.59 -13.11 4.85
N GLY A 250 18.61 -13.41 4.02
CA GLY A 250 19.99 -12.96 4.20
C GLY A 250 20.26 -11.51 3.79
N PHE A 251 19.29 -10.84 3.17
CA PHE A 251 19.43 -9.46 2.70
C PHE A 251 19.09 -8.44 3.79
N ALA A 252 19.56 -7.21 3.63
CA ALA A 252 19.22 -6.13 4.56
C ALA A 252 17.71 -5.83 4.50
N PRO A 253 17.08 -5.35 5.60
CA PRO A 253 15.63 -5.13 5.64
C PRO A 253 15.08 -4.30 4.46
N ASN A 254 15.79 -3.23 4.05
CA ASN A 254 15.39 -2.41 2.91
C ASN A 254 15.51 -3.14 1.57
N ALA A 255 16.54 -3.96 1.38
CA ALA A 255 16.68 -4.79 0.18
C ALA A 255 15.59 -5.88 0.13
N GLN A 256 15.20 -6.44 1.28
CA GLN A 256 14.07 -7.37 1.35
C GLN A 256 12.74 -6.75 0.90
N VAL A 257 12.55 -5.43 1.07
CA VAL A 257 11.36 -4.73 0.53
C VAL A 257 11.36 -4.78 -1.00
N VAL A 258 12.49 -4.46 -1.64
CA VAL A 258 12.63 -4.48 -3.10
C VAL A 258 12.50 -5.90 -3.66
N LEU A 259 13.15 -6.88 -3.03
CA LEU A 259 13.08 -8.27 -3.49
C LEU A 259 11.68 -8.87 -3.34
N ARG A 260 10.93 -8.50 -2.29
CA ARG A 260 9.50 -8.83 -2.19
C ARG A 260 8.71 -8.21 -3.33
N ALA A 261 8.98 -6.95 -3.68
CA ALA A 261 8.34 -6.31 -4.82
C ALA A 261 8.60 -7.08 -6.13
N PHE A 262 9.83 -7.56 -6.33
CA PHE A 262 10.15 -8.40 -7.48
C PHE A 262 9.46 -9.77 -7.46
N GLN A 263 9.23 -10.36 -6.28
CA GLN A 263 8.49 -11.62 -6.15
C GLN A 263 7.00 -11.46 -6.44
N HIS A 264 6.40 -10.33 -6.05
CA HIS A 264 4.97 -10.10 -6.13
C HIS A 264 4.54 -9.35 -7.39
N PHE A 265 5.28 -8.33 -7.84
CA PHE A 265 4.91 -7.48 -8.98
C PHE A 265 5.88 -7.60 -10.15
N GLY A 266 7.13 -7.98 -9.87
CA GLY A 266 8.14 -8.25 -10.90
C GLY A 266 8.69 -7.00 -11.59
N LEU A 267 9.45 -7.26 -12.65
CA LEU A 267 10.04 -6.27 -13.55
C LEU A 267 9.27 -6.28 -14.87
N VAL A 268 8.98 -5.11 -15.44
CA VAL A 268 8.30 -4.99 -16.73
C VAL A 268 9.21 -4.39 -17.78
N LEU A 269 9.34 -5.08 -18.92
CA LEU A 269 10.21 -4.66 -19.99
C LEU A 269 9.62 -3.43 -20.68
N ALA A 270 10.26 -2.29 -20.52
CA ALA A 270 9.70 -1.00 -20.93
C ALA A 270 10.48 -0.34 -22.08
N ASP A 271 11.76 -0.64 -22.23
CA ASP A 271 12.60 -0.03 -23.28
C ASP A 271 13.75 -0.93 -23.76
N ASN A 272 14.34 -0.52 -24.87
CA ASN A 272 15.62 -1.00 -25.32
C ASN A 272 16.75 -0.30 -24.54
N GLY A 273 17.74 -1.06 -24.10
CA GLY A 273 18.83 -0.54 -23.27
C GLY A 273 19.93 -1.57 -23.10
N ALA A 274 20.33 -1.84 -21.85
CA ALA A 274 21.21 -2.96 -21.54
C ALA A 274 20.43 -4.00 -20.72
N ASP A 275 20.71 -5.27 -20.92
CA ASP A 275 19.93 -6.33 -20.28
C ASP A 275 19.91 -6.18 -18.75
N TRP A 276 18.71 -6.21 -18.17
CA TRP A 276 18.48 -6.19 -16.71
C TRP A 276 18.80 -4.88 -16.00
N TYR A 277 18.91 -3.79 -16.76
CA TYR A 277 19.01 -2.44 -16.20
C TYR A 277 17.62 -1.96 -15.81
N PHE A 278 17.43 -1.62 -14.53
CA PHE A 278 16.15 -1.13 -14.01
C PHE A 278 16.34 0.23 -13.34
N GLY A 279 15.39 1.13 -13.59
CA GLY A 279 15.48 2.54 -13.19
C GLY A 279 14.77 2.83 -11.87
N GLY A 280 15.18 3.92 -11.23
CA GLY A 280 14.48 4.47 -10.07
C GLY A 280 14.54 5.99 -10.04
N SER A 281 13.83 6.55 -9.07
CA SER A 281 13.80 8.01 -8.90
C SER A 281 15.17 8.52 -8.44
N THR A 282 15.59 9.67 -8.99
CA THR A 282 16.71 10.42 -8.42
C THR A 282 16.38 10.85 -7.00
N ASP A 283 17.21 10.46 -6.03
CA ASP A 283 16.98 10.74 -4.61
C ASP A 283 18.30 10.67 -3.83
N ASP A 284 18.52 11.60 -2.90
CA ASP A 284 19.77 11.66 -2.12
C ASP A 284 19.89 10.52 -1.09
N TRP A 285 18.80 9.82 -0.77
CA TRP A 285 18.81 8.63 0.07
C TRP A 285 19.70 7.53 -0.49
N TRP A 286 19.82 7.42 -1.82
CA TRP A 286 20.72 6.47 -2.49
C TRP A 286 22.19 6.70 -2.11
N GLY A 287 22.57 7.92 -1.72
CA GLY A 287 23.93 8.26 -1.25
C GLY A 287 24.18 7.97 0.23
N THR A 288 23.19 7.49 0.96
CA THR A 288 23.36 7.07 2.37
C THR A 288 23.95 5.66 2.45
N ALA A 289 24.50 5.29 3.60
CA ALA A 289 24.99 3.93 3.82
C ALA A 289 23.89 2.86 3.63
N ALA A 290 22.64 3.18 3.97
CA ALA A 290 21.51 2.28 3.78
C ALA A 290 21.13 2.14 2.29
N GLY A 291 21.14 3.25 1.54
CA GLY A 291 20.91 3.25 0.09
C GLY A 291 21.99 2.48 -0.67
N ASP A 292 23.26 2.75 -0.37
CA ASP A 292 24.40 2.06 -0.96
C ASP A 292 24.39 0.54 -0.65
N GLN A 293 23.98 0.15 0.57
CA GLN A 293 23.81 -1.25 0.91
C GLN A 293 22.71 -1.93 0.07
N VAL A 294 21.59 -1.24 -0.21
CA VAL A 294 20.55 -1.78 -1.09
C VAL A 294 21.08 -1.93 -2.51
N VAL A 295 21.69 -0.89 -3.08
CA VAL A 295 22.23 -0.89 -4.44
C VAL A 295 23.25 -2.02 -4.62
N SER A 296 24.20 -2.15 -3.69
CA SER A 296 25.23 -3.19 -3.74
C SER A 296 24.65 -4.60 -3.62
N GLN A 297 23.64 -4.81 -2.79
CA GLN A 297 22.98 -6.11 -2.66
C GLN A 297 22.15 -6.47 -3.90
N LEU A 298 21.43 -5.52 -4.49
CA LEU A 298 20.63 -5.76 -5.71
C LEU A 298 21.50 -6.15 -6.92
N LYS A 299 22.74 -5.65 -6.98
CA LYS A 299 23.74 -6.07 -8.00
C LYS A 299 24.15 -7.54 -7.90
N THR A 300 23.85 -8.24 -6.80
CA THR A 300 24.20 -9.65 -6.62
C THR A 300 23.08 -10.61 -7.03
N ILE A 301 21.91 -10.09 -7.38
CA ILE A 301 20.74 -10.90 -7.73
C ILE A 301 20.91 -11.48 -9.14
N PRO A 302 20.92 -12.81 -9.31
CA PRO A 302 21.08 -13.41 -10.63
C PRO A 302 19.81 -13.25 -11.46
N ALA A 303 19.96 -12.79 -12.71
CA ALA A 303 18.85 -12.73 -13.67
C ALA A 303 18.17 -14.10 -13.89
N SER A 304 18.92 -15.20 -13.72
CA SER A 304 18.40 -16.57 -13.82
C SER A 304 17.36 -16.94 -12.77
N GLN A 305 17.21 -16.14 -11.71
CA GLN A 305 16.18 -16.33 -10.67
C GLN A 305 14.84 -15.70 -11.04
N PHE A 306 14.76 -15.03 -12.19
CA PHE A 306 13.51 -14.47 -12.69
C PHE A 306 12.83 -15.44 -13.66
N ASP A 307 11.50 -15.41 -13.72
CA ASP A 307 10.70 -16.08 -14.73
C ASP A 307 9.74 -15.09 -15.39
N ALA A 308 9.64 -15.14 -16.71
CA ALA A 308 8.60 -14.43 -17.43
C ALA A 308 7.24 -15.03 -17.06
N VAL A 309 6.23 -14.20 -16.81
CA VAL A 309 4.89 -14.65 -16.43
C VAL A 309 3.89 -14.40 -17.57
N ASP A 310 2.84 -15.21 -17.62
CA ASP A 310 1.74 -15.01 -18.56
C ASP A 310 0.61 -14.22 -17.88
N GLU A 311 0.46 -12.96 -18.30
CA GLU A 311 -0.54 -12.02 -17.77
C GLU A 311 -1.86 -12.06 -18.57
N SER A 312 -1.96 -12.85 -19.64
CA SER A 312 -3.10 -12.80 -20.58
C SER A 312 -4.45 -13.07 -19.91
N SER A 313 -4.48 -13.89 -18.84
CA SER A 313 -5.70 -14.16 -18.08
C SER A 313 -6.23 -12.95 -17.32
N LEU A 314 -5.40 -11.93 -17.07
CA LEU A 314 -5.76 -10.74 -16.32
C LEU A 314 -6.31 -9.63 -17.22
N GLN A 315 -6.13 -9.65 -18.54
CA GLN A 315 -6.56 -8.53 -19.37
C GLN A 315 -8.09 -8.36 -19.40
N ALA A 316 -8.61 -7.27 -18.84
CA ALA A 316 -10.06 -7.03 -18.77
C ALA A 316 -10.67 -6.55 -20.08
N ALA A 317 -9.95 -5.70 -20.80
CA ALA A 317 -10.35 -5.18 -22.09
C ALA A 317 -9.12 -4.75 -22.90
N ALA A 318 -9.25 -4.77 -24.22
CA ALA A 318 -8.25 -4.16 -25.09
C ALA A 318 -8.19 -2.64 -24.85
N GLY A 319 -6.98 -2.07 -24.82
CA GLY A 319 -6.77 -0.63 -24.59
C GLY A 319 -6.99 -0.18 -23.14
N SER A 320 -7.02 -1.11 -22.18
CA SER A 320 -7.06 -0.79 -20.75
C SER A 320 -5.99 -1.54 -19.96
N TYR A 321 -5.46 -0.88 -18.94
CA TYR A 321 -4.60 -1.47 -17.92
C TYR A 321 -5.37 -2.23 -16.84
N ARG A 322 -6.70 -2.25 -16.89
CA ARG A 322 -7.52 -2.89 -15.88
C ARG A 322 -7.34 -4.40 -15.89
N ALA A 323 -7.09 -4.98 -14.72
CA ALA A 323 -6.97 -6.42 -14.51
C ALA A 323 -8.30 -7.10 -14.11
N THR A 324 -8.55 -8.32 -14.57
CA THR A 324 -9.68 -9.19 -14.18
C THR A 324 -9.31 -10.10 -13.01
N GLY A 325 -10.30 -10.75 -12.40
CA GLY A 325 -10.09 -11.60 -11.22
C GLY A 325 -9.81 -10.81 -9.93
N ILE A 326 -9.72 -9.49 -10.04
CA ILE A 326 -9.71 -8.56 -8.93
C ILE A 326 -11.17 -8.29 -8.54
N THR A 327 -11.67 -9.05 -7.56
CA THR A 327 -12.95 -8.71 -6.90
C THR A 327 -12.81 -7.31 -6.28
N PRO A 328 -13.83 -6.43 -6.32
CA PRO A 328 -13.82 -5.18 -5.56
C PRO A 328 -13.77 -5.49 -4.07
N GLY A 329 -12.57 -5.70 -3.57
CA GLY A 329 -12.21 -5.52 -2.18
C GLY A 329 -11.60 -4.14 -2.01
N PRO A 330 -11.23 -3.78 -0.78
CA PRO A 330 -10.57 -2.52 -0.46
C PRO A 330 -9.23 -2.26 -1.18
N GLY A 331 -8.78 -3.18 -2.05
CA GLY A 331 -7.38 -3.29 -2.44
C GLY A 331 -6.47 -3.19 -1.24
N VAL A 332 -5.48 -2.29 -1.29
CA VAL A 332 -4.64 -2.02 -0.10
C VAL A 332 -5.38 -1.16 0.87
N MET A 333 -5.45 -1.67 2.09
CA MET A 333 -5.71 -0.85 3.25
C MET A 333 -4.55 0.13 3.44
N ALA A 334 -4.85 1.43 3.29
CA ALA A 334 -3.91 2.51 3.60
C ALA A 334 -3.64 2.66 5.10
N ALA A 335 -4.48 2.06 5.92
CA ALA A 335 -4.49 2.23 7.36
C ALA A 335 -4.75 0.88 8.06
N ALA A 336 -4.41 0.79 9.35
CA ALA A 336 -4.74 -0.39 10.14
C ALA A 336 -6.27 -0.54 10.24
N PRO A 337 -6.84 -1.74 10.06
CA PRO A 337 -8.29 -1.91 10.15
C PRO A 337 -8.77 -1.82 11.61
N ALA A 338 -9.97 -1.27 11.79
CA ALA A 338 -10.72 -1.32 13.03
C ALA A 338 -11.60 -2.58 13.07
N VAL A 339 -11.78 -3.14 14.26
CA VAL A 339 -12.64 -4.31 14.46
C VAL A 339 -13.50 -4.12 15.71
N ALA A 340 -14.76 -4.54 15.64
CA ALA A 340 -15.65 -4.61 16.79
C ALA A 340 -16.39 -5.95 16.82
N SER A 341 -16.79 -6.37 18.02
CA SER A 341 -17.61 -7.57 18.26
C SER A 341 -18.73 -7.24 19.24
N TRP A 342 -19.94 -7.64 18.88
CA TRP A 342 -21.21 -7.39 19.58
C TRP A 342 -21.90 -8.71 19.95
N GLY A 343 -21.21 -9.84 19.75
CA GLY A 343 -21.72 -11.16 20.05
C GLY A 343 -20.69 -12.26 19.76
N VAL A 344 -20.91 -13.42 20.39
CA VAL A 344 -20.10 -14.62 20.12
C VAL A 344 -20.16 -14.94 18.64
N ASN A 345 -19.00 -15.24 18.04
CA ASN A 345 -18.87 -15.56 16.62
C ASN A 345 -19.26 -14.42 15.67
N ARG A 346 -19.31 -13.17 16.15
CA ARG A 346 -19.56 -12.01 15.30
C ARG A 346 -18.40 -11.03 15.34
N LEU A 347 -17.85 -10.72 14.16
CA LEU A 347 -16.85 -9.68 13.96
C LEU A 347 -17.30 -8.74 12.85
N ASP A 348 -17.03 -7.45 13.03
CA ASP A 348 -17.20 -6.44 12.00
C ASP A 348 -15.85 -5.75 11.80
N ILE A 349 -15.36 -5.77 10.58
CA ILE A 349 -14.08 -5.17 10.19
C ILE A 349 -14.37 -3.95 9.34
N VAL A 350 -13.70 -2.85 9.67
CA VAL A 350 -13.68 -1.64 8.86
C VAL A 350 -12.24 -1.32 8.51
N GLY A 351 -11.96 -1.16 7.22
CA GLY A 351 -10.66 -0.72 6.73
C GLY A 351 -10.79 0.50 5.84
N VAL A 352 -9.74 1.33 5.82
CA VAL A 352 -9.66 2.47 4.90
C VAL A 352 -8.69 2.10 3.79
N ALA A 353 -9.21 2.06 2.57
CA ALA A 353 -8.44 1.76 1.38
C ALA A 353 -7.57 2.97 0.95
N THR A 354 -6.62 2.72 0.05
CA THR A 354 -5.73 3.75 -0.56
C THR A 354 -6.47 4.81 -1.36
N ASP A 355 -7.65 4.49 -1.87
CA ASP A 355 -8.58 5.46 -2.45
C ASP A 355 -9.32 6.32 -1.41
N GLN A 356 -8.95 6.17 -0.12
CA GLN A 356 -9.55 6.78 1.06
C GLN A 356 -10.96 6.31 1.38
N GLN A 357 -11.49 5.30 0.68
CA GLN A 357 -12.83 4.81 0.93
C GLN A 357 -12.83 3.88 2.15
N PRO A 358 -13.78 4.06 3.08
CA PRO A 358 -14.04 3.08 4.13
C PRO A 358 -14.79 1.88 3.56
N TRP A 359 -14.26 0.69 3.84
CA TRP A 359 -14.84 -0.60 3.48
C TRP A 359 -15.20 -1.37 4.74
N HIS A 360 -16.31 -2.07 4.69
CA HIS A 360 -16.80 -2.90 5.78
C HIS A 360 -16.99 -4.34 5.29
N ARG A 361 -16.80 -5.29 6.19
CA ARG A 361 -17.30 -6.65 6.06
C ARG A 361 -17.52 -7.25 7.43
N SER A 362 -18.22 -8.38 7.49
CA SER A 362 -18.52 -9.03 8.76
C SER A 362 -18.45 -10.55 8.70
N TRP A 363 -18.19 -11.17 9.84
CA TRP A 363 -18.20 -12.62 10.07
C TRP A 363 -19.44 -12.99 10.87
N ASP A 364 -20.21 -13.99 10.42
CA ASP A 364 -21.43 -14.43 11.10
C ASP A 364 -21.27 -15.68 11.99
N GLY A 365 -20.05 -16.20 12.07
CA GLY A 365 -19.73 -17.46 12.75
C GLY A 365 -19.45 -18.62 11.83
N THR A 366 -19.79 -18.47 10.54
CA THR A 366 -19.62 -19.51 9.53
C THR A 366 -18.98 -18.98 8.26
N THR A 367 -19.32 -17.77 7.84
CA THR A 367 -18.83 -17.17 6.61
C THR A 367 -18.60 -15.67 6.78
N TRP A 368 -17.69 -15.14 5.97
CA TRP A 368 -17.52 -13.70 5.83
C TRP A 368 -18.49 -13.16 4.78
N SER A 369 -19.09 -12.01 5.05
CA SER A 369 -19.76 -11.23 4.02
C SER A 369 -18.75 -10.75 2.97
N ALA A 370 -19.28 -10.40 1.80
CA ALA A 370 -18.55 -9.58 0.84
C ALA A 370 -18.15 -8.24 1.48
N TRP A 371 -17.09 -7.63 0.94
CA TRP A 371 -16.74 -6.25 1.27
C TRP A 371 -17.79 -5.31 0.68
N ASP A 372 -18.23 -4.33 1.48
CA ASP A 372 -19.14 -3.28 1.05
C ASP A 372 -18.61 -1.89 1.41
N VAL A 373 -18.66 -0.98 0.43
CA VAL A 373 -18.14 0.39 0.56
C VAL A 373 -19.13 1.28 1.33
N GLN A 374 -18.63 2.03 2.32
CA GLN A 374 -19.47 2.82 3.22
C GLN A 374 -19.73 4.26 2.75
N GLY A 375 -19.13 4.63 1.62
CA GLY A 375 -19.11 5.99 1.11
C GLY A 375 -18.29 6.94 2.00
N GLY A 376 -18.04 8.16 1.54
CA GLY A 376 -17.18 9.12 2.22
C GLY A 376 -15.68 8.88 1.97
N ARG A 377 -14.84 9.77 2.51
CA ARG A 377 -13.38 9.69 2.42
C ARG A 377 -12.76 9.91 3.78
N LEU A 378 -11.98 8.93 4.25
CA LEU A 378 -11.27 8.97 5.52
C LEU A 378 -9.75 8.98 5.29
N SER A 379 -9.03 9.52 6.27
CA SER A 379 -7.57 9.59 6.29
C SER A 379 -7.04 9.02 7.60
N GLY A 380 -6.10 8.08 7.52
CA GLY A 380 -5.54 7.39 8.67
C GLY A 380 -6.42 6.26 9.23
N ASP A 381 -6.01 5.72 10.38
CA ASP A 381 -6.66 4.57 11.02
C ASP A 381 -8.11 4.92 11.44
N PRO A 382 -9.13 4.12 11.07
CA PRO A 382 -10.47 4.22 11.63
C PRO A 382 -10.51 3.66 13.05
N ALA A 383 -11.60 3.94 13.78
CA ALA A 383 -11.98 3.23 15.00
C ALA A 383 -13.39 2.66 14.85
N ALA A 384 -13.63 1.52 15.50
CA ALA A 384 -14.93 0.86 15.53
C ALA A 384 -15.27 0.50 16.98
N SER A 385 -16.52 0.73 17.37
CA SER A 385 -17.03 0.39 18.71
C SER A 385 -18.47 -0.11 18.59
N THR A 386 -18.93 -0.82 19.61
CA THR A 386 -20.31 -1.27 19.72
C THR A 386 -20.75 -1.22 21.17
N TRP A 387 -22.00 -0.84 21.41
CA TRP A 387 -22.64 -0.85 22.73
C TRP A 387 -23.73 -1.93 22.87
N GLY A 388 -23.92 -2.77 21.86
CA GLY A 388 -24.95 -3.80 21.90
C GLY A 388 -25.21 -4.48 20.56
N SER A 389 -25.93 -5.61 20.63
CA SER A 389 -26.49 -6.24 19.44
C SER A 389 -27.42 -5.24 18.73
N GLY A 390 -27.46 -5.27 17.41
CA GLY A 390 -27.99 -4.18 16.58
C GLY A 390 -26.95 -3.15 16.09
N ARG A 391 -25.87 -2.89 16.84
CA ARG A 391 -25.06 -1.68 16.71
C ARG A 391 -23.60 -1.89 16.27
N LEU A 392 -23.15 -1.06 15.34
CA LEU A 392 -21.73 -0.77 15.08
C LEU A 392 -21.55 0.73 14.84
N ASP A 393 -20.56 1.35 15.47
CA ASP A 393 -20.23 2.76 15.30
C ASP A 393 -18.80 2.88 14.77
N VAL A 394 -18.65 3.62 13.67
CA VAL A 394 -17.40 3.79 12.93
C VAL A 394 -17.00 5.25 12.96
N PHE A 395 -15.75 5.48 13.32
CA PHE A 395 -15.15 6.79 13.45
C PHE A 395 -13.92 6.90 12.56
N GLY A 396 -13.71 8.06 11.95
CA GLY A 396 -12.50 8.32 11.19
C GLY A 396 -12.26 9.79 10.97
N ARG A 397 -11.04 10.15 10.60
CA ARG A 397 -10.68 11.53 10.29
C ARG A 397 -10.98 11.83 8.83
N GLY A 398 -11.82 12.82 8.56
CA GLY A 398 -12.15 13.25 7.20
C GLY A 398 -11.00 14.03 6.54
N GLY A 399 -11.12 14.29 5.23
CA GLY A 399 -10.15 15.11 4.49
C GLY A 399 -10.07 16.58 4.96
N ASP A 400 -11.10 17.05 5.66
CA ASP A 400 -11.14 18.34 6.36
C ASP A 400 -10.38 18.33 7.71
N GLY A 401 -9.93 17.15 8.15
CA GLY A 401 -9.27 16.93 9.42
C GLY A 401 -10.21 16.84 10.62
N ALA A 402 -11.53 16.84 10.43
CA ALA A 402 -12.52 16.67 11.49
C ALA A 402 -12.77 15.19 11.79
N LEU A 403 -13.38 14.90 12.95
CA LEU A 403 -13.88 13.58 13.27
C LEU A 403 -15.21 13.37 12.55
N TRP A 404 -15.32 12.26 11.82
CA TRP A 404 -16.54 11.82 11.16
C TRP A 404 -17.01 10.50 11.77
N HIS A 405 -18.33 10.35 11.86
CA HIS A 405 -19.00 9.22 12.47
C HIS A 405 -20.07 8.65 11.54
N LYS A 406 -20.16 7.33 11.45
CA LYS A 406 -21.21 6.59 10.75
C LYS A 406 -21.55 5.36 11.57
N TRP A 407 -22.82 4.99 11.63
CA TRP A 407 -23.24 3.83 12.41
C TRP A 407 -24.19 2.93 11.65
N LEU A 408 -24.13 1.65 12.00
CA LEU A 408 -25.08 0.61 11.67
C LEU A 408 -26.05 0.46 12.84
N ASP A 409 -27.35 0.47 12.55
CA ASP A 409 -28.38 0.15 13.53
C ASP A 409 -29.40 -0.82 12.93
N ALA A 410 -29.61 -1.96 13.58
CA ALA A 410 -30.50 -3.04 13.14
C ALA A 410 -30.34 -3.42 11.66
N GLY A 411 -29.09 -3.49 11.18
CA GLY A 411 -28.76 -3.85 9.80
C GLY A 411 -28.86 -2.71 8.78
N THR A 412 -29.14 -1.48 9.22
CA THR A 412 -29.22 -0.29 8.36
C THR A 412 -28.09 0.68 8.66
N TRP A 413 -27.30 1.03 7.64
CA TRP A 413 -26.27 2.07 7.75
C TRP A 413 -26.87 3.46 7.65
N HIS A 414 -26.48 4.34 8.57
CA HIS A 414 -26.84 5.75 8.55
C HIS A 414 -25.81 6.57 7.77
N ALA A 415 -26.15 7.82 7.43
CA ALA A 415 -25.24 8.73 6.74
C ALA A 415 -24.06 9.14 7.65
N TRP A 416 -22.94 9.53 7.03
CA TRP A 416 -21.84 10.14 7.76
C TRP A 416 -22.27 11.47 8.39
N GLU A 417 -21.94 11.67 9.66
CA GLU A 417 -22.08 12.93 10.36
C GLU A 417 -20.70 13.45 10.81
N SER A 418 -20.52 14.78 10.78
CA SER A 418 -19.32 15.41 11.31
C SER A 418 -19.50 15.67 12.80
N LEU A 419 -18.54 15.21 13.61
CA LEU A 419 -18.41 15.50 15.03
C LEU A 419 -17.43 16.66 15.30
N GLY A 420 -16.98 17.34 14.24
CA GLY A 420 -16.09 18.49 14.32
C GLY A 420 -14.70 18.15 14.88
N GLY A 421 -14.05 19.16 15.47
CA GLY A 421 -12.67 19.05 15.95
C GLY A 421 -11.63 19.16 14.84
N ARG A 422 -10.35 19.12 15.22
CA ARG A 422 -9.22 19.06 14.27
C ARG A 422 -8.17 18.09 14.79
N LEU A 423 -8.05 16.95 14.12
CA LEU A 423 -7.33 15.78 14.61
C LEU A 423 -5.95 15.67 13.96
N VAL A 424 -5.03 15.02 14.66
CA VAL A 424 -3.72 14.57 14.17
C VAL A 424 -3.62 13.06 14.38
N GLY A 425 -3.99 12.28 13.36
CA GLY A 425 -4.06 10.81 13.41
C GLY A 425 -5.48 10.27 13.48
N GLY A 426 -5.60 8.94 13.63
CA GLY A 426 -6.87 8.22 13.79
C GLY A 426 -7.44 8.32 15.22
N PRO A 427 -8.77 8.15 15.39
CA PRO A 427 -9.43 8.12 16.69
C PRO A 427 -9.25 6.77 17.41
N GLY A 428 -9.62 6.72 18.69
CA GLY A 428 -9.92 5.50 19.43
C GLY A 428 -11.33 5.59 20.03
N ALA A 429 -12.12 4.52 20.01
CA ALA A 429 -13.48 4.53 20.53
C ALA A 429 -13.77 3.27 21.36
N ALA A 430 -14.52 3.42 22.44
CA ALA A 430 -14.98 2.30 23.26
C ALA A 430 -16.37 2.57 23.83
N SER A 431 -17.06 1.51 24.20
CA SER A 431 -18.29 1.55 24.97
C SER A 431 -18.10 0.78 26.27
N TRP A 432 -18.68 1.29 27.36
CA TRP A 432 -18.73 0.60 28.66
C TRP A 432 -20.16 0.28 29.11
N SER A 433 -21.19 0.73 28.37
CA SER A 433 -22.60 0.41 28.60
C SER A 433 -23.46 0.65 27.36
N SER A 434 -24.65 0.04 27.33
CA SER A 434 -25.62 0.24 26.26
C SER A 434 -26.00 1.72 26.12
N GLY A 435 -26.03 2.23 24.90
CA GLY A 435 -26.30 3.65 24.62
C GLY A 435 -25.13 4.59 24.94
N ARG A 436 -23.93 4.08 25.23
CA ARG A 436 -22.76 4.90 25.55
C ARG A 436 -21.59 4.62 24.62
N ILE A 437 -21.06 5.65 23.98
CA ILE A 437 -19.75 5.61 23.31
C ILE A 437 -18.90 6.77 23.79
N ASP A 438 -17.62 6.50 23.99
CA ASP A 438 -16.59 7.49 24.28
C ASP A 438 -15.55 7.43 23.16
N VAL A 439 -15.28 8.57 22.53
CA VAL A 439 -14.31 8.72 21.45
C VAL A 439 -13.18 9.64 21.87
N PHE A 440 -11.96 9.23 21.55
CA PHE A 440 -10.71 9.86 21.92
C PHE A 440 -9.92 10.19 20.68
N VAL A 441 -9.37 11.40 20.63
CA VAL A 441 -8.64 11.90 19.46
C VAL A 441 -7.41 12.66 19.91
N LEU A 442 -6.38 12.66 19.07
CA LEU A 442 -5.22 13.52 19.27
C LEU A 442 -5.49 14.87 18.58
N GLY A 443 -5.44 15.97 19.34
CA GLY A 443 -5.61 17.32 18.80
C GLY A 443 -4.37 17.85 18.09
N THR A 444 -4.49 19.00 17.41
CA THR A 444 -3.33 19.69 16.81
C THR A 444 -2.30 20.21 17.83
N ASP A 445 -2.73 20.35 19.07
CA ASP A 445 -1.89 20.65 20.24
C ASP A 445 -1.17 19.40 20.80
N ARG A 446 -1.40 18.22 20.21
CA ARG A 446 -0.93 16.91 20.68
C ARG A 446 -1.50 16.48 22.05
N ALA A 447 -2.54 17.16 22.54
CA ALA A 447 -3.28 16.72 23.72
C ALA A 447 -4.31 15.65 23.34
N LEU A 448 -4.65 14.80 24.30
CA LEU A 448 -5.78 13.88 24.18
C LEU A 448 -7.08 14.68 24.37
N TRP A 449 -7.98 14.58 23.40
CA TRP A 449 -9.32 15.15 23.46
C TRP A 449 -10.35 14.03 23.50
N HIS A 450 -11.43 14.24 24.26
CA HIS A 450 -12.48 13.26 24.50
C HIS A 450 -13.86 13.86 24.21
N ARG A 451 -14.75 13.04 23.65
CA ARG A 451 -16.17 13.34 23.46
C ARG A 451 -16.97 12.07 23.69
N SER A 452 -18.19 12.19 24.21
CA SER A 452 -19.04 11.03 24.47
C SER A 452 -20.47 11.19 23.98
N PHE A 453 -21.13 10.08 23.71
CA PHE A 453 -22.54 9.96 23.35
C PHE A 453 -23.31 9.28 24.48
N ASP A 454 -24.49 9.79 24.83
CA ASP A 454 -25.30 9.32 25.97
C ASP A 454 -26.57 8.53 25.58
N GLY A 455 -26.71 8.19 24.30
CA GLY A 455 -27.89 7.53 23.75
C GLY A 455 -28.80 8.50 23.01
N ILE A 456 -28.62 9.81 23.22
CA ILE A 456 -29.46 10.87 22.67
C ILE A 456 -28.61 11.88 21.92
N SER A 457 -27.49 12.32 22.50
CA SER A 457 -26.68 13.41 21.96
C SER A 457 -25.19 13.27 22.29
N TRP A 458 -24.38 13.93 21.46
CA TRP A 458 -22.94 14.05 21.68
C TRP A 458 -22.61 15.23 22.60
N ALA A 459 -21.89 14.97 23.69
CA ALA A 459 -21.38 15.98 24.62
C ALA A 459 -20.40 16.97 23.94
N ALA A 460 -19.99 18.05 24.62
CA ALA A 460 -18.92 18.91 24.11
C ALA A 460 -17.54 18.20 24.17
N TRP A 461 -16.59 18.70 23.38
CA TRP A 461 -15.19 18.24 23.45
C TRP A 461 -14.55 18.67 24.77
N GLU A 462 -13.88 17.75 25.45
CA GLU A 462 -13.05 18.02 26.64
C GLU A 462 -11.59 17.65 26.38
N SER A 463 -10.65 18.47 26.87
CA SER A 463 -9.22 18.15 26.82
C SER A 463 -8.84 17.36 28.06
N LEU A 464 -8.17 16.23 27.84
CA LEU A 464 -7.61 15.36 28.88
C LEU A 464 -6.10 15.57 29.08
N GLY A 465 -5.54 16.57 28.39
CA GLY A 465 -4.13 16.95 28.45
C GLY A 465 -3.19 15.86 27.90
N GLY A 466 -1.94 15.90 28.36
CA GLY A 466 -0.86 15.03 27.86
C GLY A 466 -0.23 15.53 26.56
N VAL A 467 0.84 14.85 26.12
CA VAL A 467 1.49 15.09 24.83
C VAL A 467 1.77 13.74 24.19
N LEU A 468 0.90 13.31 23.26
CA LEU A 468 1.03 12.02 22.60
C LEU A 468 1.67 12.15 21.21
N THR A 469 2.33 11.09 20.77
CA THR A 469 3.03 10.95 19.48
C THR A 469 2.49 9.78 18.65
N SER A 470 1.34 9.22 19.03
CA SER A 470 0.58 8.21 18.29
C SER A 470 -0.92 8.48 18.42
N SER A 471 -1.72 7.84 17.57
CA SER A 471 -3.16 7.69 17.81
C SER A 471 -3.43 7.03 19.17
N PRO A 472 -4.51 7.41 19.86
CA PRO A 472 -4.93 6.78 21.10
C PRO A 472 -5.61 5.44 20.84
N SER A 473 -5.42 4.49 21.75
CA SER A 473 -6.22 3.27 21.84
C SER A 473 -7.00 3.29 23.15
N VAL A 474 -8.24 2.82 23.13
CA VAL A 474 -9.08 2.76 24.33
C VAL A 474 -9.78 1.42 24.43
N ALA A 475 -9.92 0.91 25.65
CA ALA A 475 -10.74 -0.25 25.94
C ALA A 475 -11.54 -0.04 27.23
N SER A 476 -12.61 -0.81 27.38
CA SER A 476 -13.36 -0.93 28.62
C SER A 476 -13.39 -2.37 29.06
N TRP A 477 -12.94 -2.64 30.29
CA TRP A 477 -13.10 -3.96 30.90
C TRP A 477 -14.34 -4.07 31.80
N GLY A 478 -15.14 -3.00 31.93
CA GLY A 478 -16.34 -3.05 32.77
C GLY A 478 -17.14 -1.75 32.79
N PRO A 479 -18.35 -1.77 33.41
CA PRO A 479 -19.20 -0.59 33.49
C PRO A 479 -18.49 0.59 34.16
N ASN A 480 -18.71 1.80 33.63
CA ASN A 480 -18.11 3.05 34.12
C ASN A 480 -16.58 3.06 34.13
N ARG A 481 -15.96 2.29 33.23
CA ARG A 481 -14.50 2.21 33.11
C ARG A 481 -14.06 2.39 31.67
N LEU A 482 -13.04 3.24 31.49
CA LEU A 482 -12.28 3.38 30.27
C LEU A 482 -10.80 3.44 30.61
N ASP A 483 -9.97 2.80 29.79
CA ASP A 483 -8.52 2.82 29.87
C ASP A 483 -7.99 3.29 28.51
N VAL A 484 -7.38 4.48 28.49
CA VAL A 484 -6.86 5.13 27.29
C VAL A 484 -5.35 5.08 27.30
N LEU A 485 -4.79 4.67 26.17
CA LEU A 485 -3.36 4.46 25.98
C LEU A 485 -2.85 5.19 24.76
N GLY A 486 -1.61 5.66 24.85
CA GLY A 486 -0.93 6.31 23.73
C GLY A 486 0.58 6.35 23.93
N ARG A 487 1.31 6.60 22.85
CA ARG A 487 2.77 6.76 22.93
C ARG A 487 3.13 8.20 23.31
N GLY A 488 4.04 8.36 24.27
CA GLY A 488 4.56 9.66 24.69
C GLY A 488 5.70 10.18 23.80
N GLN A 489 6.24 11.35 24.13
CA GLN A 489 7.42 11.92 23.46
C GLN A 489 8.71 11.11 23.69
N ASP A 490 8.73 10.33 24.76
CA ASP A 490 9.80 9.42 25.17
C ASP A 490 9.68 8.02 24.53
N ASN A 491 8.74 7.85 23.59
CA ASN A 491 8.37 6.58 22.98
C ASN A 491 7.86 5.52 23.98
N GLN A 492 7.55 5.88 25.23
CA GLN A 492 6.96 4.96 26.20
C GLN A 492 5.44 4.84 26.00
N LEU A 493 4.86 3.75 26.49
CA LEU A 493 3.41 3.63 26.62
C LEU A 493 2.95 4.48 27.81
N TRP A 494 1.98 5.35 27.58
CA TRP A 494 1.32 6.15 28.61
C TRP A 494 -0.15 5.75 28.73
N HIS A 495 -0.66 5.76 29.95
CA HIS A 495 -2.00 5.31 30.29
C HIS A 495 -2.75 6.34 31.14
N LYS A 496 -4.06 6.49 30.89
CA LYS A 496 -4.99 7.32 31.64
C LYS A 496 -6.34 6.62 31.72
N ALA A 497 -6.98 6.63 32.88
CA ALA A 497 -8.21 5.87 33.10
C ALA A 497 -9.34 6.71 33.66
N TRP A 498 -10.57 6.39 33.27
CA TRP A 498 -11.80 6.86 33.90
C TRP A 498 -12.24 5.88 34.98
N THR A 499 -12.46 6.33 36.21
CA THR A 499 -12.86 5.46 37.34
C THR A 499 -14.32 5.61 37.75
N GLY A 500 -15.18 6.06 36.85
CA GLY A 500 -16.60 6.32 37.13
C GLY A 500 -16.91 7.69 37.73
N SER A 501 -15.90 8.42 38.22
CA SER A 501 -16.07 9.74 38.82
C SER A 501 -15.04 10.78 38.36
N GLN A 502 -13.84 10.34 38.01
CA GLN A 502 -12.77 11.21 37.56
C GLN A 502 -11.79 10.48 36.64
N TRP A 503 -11.05 11.27 35.87
CA TRP A 503 -9.90 10.81 35.12
C TRP A 503 -8.66 10.76 36.02
N SER A 504 -7.90 9.66 35.97
CA SER A 504 -6.60 9.54 36.65
C SER A 504 -5.58 10.52 36.08
N ALA A 505 -4.45 10.72 36.77
CA ALA A 505 -3.27 11.30 36.14
C ALA A 505 -2.74 10.37 35.03
N TRP A 506 -1.92 10.91 34.12
CA TRP A 506 -1.16 10.12 33.16
C TRP A 506 -0.08 9.33 33.89
N GLU A 507 -0.03 8.01 33.66
CA GLU A 507 1.02 7.14 34.20
C GLU A 507 1.85 6.49 33.07
N PRO A 508 3.19 6.44 33.19
CA PRO A 508 4.03 5.72 32.23
C PRO A 508 4.02 4.22 32.55
N LEU A 509 3.83 3.40 31.52
CA LEU A 509 3.85 1.93 31.58
C LEU A 509 5.12 1.32 30.98
N GLY A 510 6.08 2.16 30.58
CA GLY A 510 7.37 1.75 30.04
C GLY A 510 7.33 1.31 28.57
N GLY A 511 8.40 0.65 28.13
CA GLY A 511 8.58 0.17 26.75
C GLY A 511 9.17 1.21 25.82
N VAL A 512 9.56 0.79 24.61
CA VAL A 512 10.03 1.69 23.53
C VAL A 512 9.27 1.34 22.25
N LEU A 513 8.19 2.09 22.01
CA LEU A 513 7.20 1.80 20.99
C LEU A 513 7.59 2.43 19.64
N SER A 514 7.37 1.67 18.56
CA SER A 514 7.51 2.12 17.17
C SER A 514 6.16 2.17 16.42
N SER A 515 5.04 2.00 17.13
CA SER A 515 3.67 2.06 16.61
C SER A 515 2.70 2.70 17.62
N ALA A 516 1.45 2.94 17.18
CA ALA A 516 0.34 3.13 18.11
C ALA A 516 0.05 1.83 18.87
N PRO A 517 -0.52 1.90 20.10
CA PRO A 517 -0.98 0.71 20.82
C PRO A 517 -2.29 0.17 20.25
N GLY A 518 -2.53 -1.13 20.41
CA GLY A 518 -3.85 -1.77 20.27
C GLY A 518 -4.25 -2.38 21.60
N ALA A 519 -5.33 -1.88 22.21
CA ALA A 519 -5.80 -2.32 23.52
C ALA A 519 -7.11 -3.11 23.42
N SER A 520 -7.24 -4.17 24.21
CA SER A 520 -8.46 -4.96 24.30
C SER A 520 -8.69 -5.46 25.72
N ALA A 521 -9.93 -5.72 26.08
CA ALA A 521 -10.30 -6.26 27.38
C ALA A 521 -10.87 -7.67 27.22
N GLN A 522 -10.20 -8.66 27.81
CA GLN A 522 -10.64 -10.06 27.76
C GLN A 522 -11.59 -10.46 28.90
N GLY A 523 -12.05 -9.50 29.72
CA GLY A 523 -12.96 -9.76 30.83
C GLY A 523 -12.90 -8.68 31.91
N LEU A 524 -13.73 -8.84 32.95
CA LEU A 524 -13.78 -7.92 34.08
C LEU A 524 -12.40 -7.76 34.73
N ASN A 525 -11.96 -6.52 34.92
CA ASN A 525 -10.66 -6.15 35.48
C ASN A 525 -9.45 -6.67 34.69
N ARG A 526 -9.60 -7.02 33.40
CA ARG A 526 -8.52 -7.52 32.55
C ARG A 526 -8.35 -6.64 31.33
N LEU A 527 -7.14 -6.14 31.14
CA LEU A 527 -6.77 -5.29 30.01
C LEU A 527 -5.46 -5.80 29.42
N ASP A 528 -5.38 -5.81 28.10
CA ASP A 528 -4.24 -6.32 27.34
C ASP A 528 -3.87 -5.29 26.26
N VAL A 529 -2.58 -5.01 26.14
CA VAL A 529 -2.04 -3.95 25.29
C VAL A 529 -0.96 -4.52 24.40
N PHE A 530 -1.10 -4.28 23.10
CA PHE A 530 -0.22 -4.76 22.06
C PHE A 530 0.47 -3.60 21.36
N VAL A 531 1.77 -3.69 21.13
CA VAL A 531 2.56 -2.65 20.46
C VAL A 531 3.61 -3.28 19.56
N ARG A 532 4.08 -2.53 18.56
CA ARG A 532 5.31 -2.86 17.84
C ARG A 532 6.52 -2.27 18.55
N GLY A 533 7.53 -3.11 18.78
CA GLY A 533 8.84 -2.68 19.30
C GLY A 533 9.74 -2.08 18.21
N GLN A 534 10.89 -1.52 18.60
CA GLN A 534 11.91 -1.04 17.64
C GLN A 534 12.55 -2.18 16.83
N ASP A 535 12.42 -3.41 17.31
CA ASP A 535 12.83 -4.65 16.66
C ASP A 535 11.76 -5.20 15.68
N ASN A 536 10.69 -4.44 15.44
CA ASN A 536 9.53 -4.83 14.66
C ASN A 536 8.76 -6.06 15.19
N GLN A 537 9.00 -6.52 16.41
CA GLN A 537 8.24 -7.62 17.01
C GLN A 537 6.98 -7.12 17.69
N LEU A 538 5.99 -8.01 17.86
CA LEU A 538 4.83 -7.76 18.70
C LEU A 538 5.24 -7.88 20.17
N TRP A 539 4.95 -6.83 20.94
CA TRP A 539 5.12 -6.80 22.38
C TRP A 539 3.76 -6.67 23.06
N HIS A 540 3.59 -7.39 24.17
CA HIS A 540 2.35 -7.46 24.92
C HIS A 540 2.58 -7.07 26.39
N LYS A 541 1.63 -6.33 26.96
CA LYS A 541 1.57 -5.99 28.39
C LYS A 541 0.13 -6.13 28.87
N SER A 542 -0.06 -6.74 30.03
CA SER A 542 -1.39 -7.01 30.59
C SER A 542 -1.58 -6.49 32.01
N TRP A 543 -2.83 -6.20 32.35
CA TRP A 543 -3.32 -5.89 33.69
C TRP A 543 -4.16 -7.07 34.19
N ASP A 544 -3.89 -7.52 35.43
CA ASP A 544 -4.56 -8.67 36.04
C ASP A 544 -5.66 -8.31 37.06
N GLY A 545 -5.98 -7.02 37.20
CA GLY A 545 -6.87 -6.50 38.23
C GLY A 545 -6.14 -5.88 39.42
N THR A 546 -4.85 -6.13 39.56
CA THR A 546 -4.04 -5.64 40.69
C THR A 546 -2.74 -4.97 40.26
N VAL A 547 -2.06 -5.53 39.25
CA VAL A 547 -0.77 -5.03 38.79
C VAL A 547 -0.62 -5.17 37.27
N TRP A 548 0.13 -4.24 36.69
CA TRP A 548 0.62 -4.37 35.32
C TRP A 548 1.76 -5.39 35.28
N LYS A 549 1.65 -6.38 34.41
CA LYS A 549 2.71 -7.38 34.15
C LYS A 549 3.88 -6.78 33.38
N ALA A 550 5.01 -7.46 33.40
CA ALA A 550 6.16 -7.09 32.58
C ALA A 550 5.82 -7.23 31.08
N TRP A 551 6.58 -6.52 30.23
CA TRP A 551 6.47 -6.67 28.78
C TRP A 551 6.90 -8.08 28.36
N GLU A 552 6.10 -8.74 27.54
CA GLU A 552 6.43 -10.03 26.92
C GLU A 552 6.52 -9.88 25.40
N ALA A 553 7.55 -10.48 24.80
CA ALA A 553 7.68 -10.53 23.34
C ALA A 553 6.85 -11.70 22.80
N LEU A 554 5.99 -11.41 21.83
CA LEU A 554 5.15 -12.39 21.13
C LEU A 554 5.67 -12.76 19.74
N GLY A 555 6.84 -12.23 19.38
CA GLY A 555 7.51 -12.47 18.09
C GLY A 555 6.83 -11.78 16.91
N GLY A 556 7.09 -12.28 15.70
CA GLY A 556 6.56 -11.74 14.45
C GLY A 556 7.43 -10.60 13.88
N GLY A 557 7.12 -10.18 12.66
CA GLY A 557 7.75 -9.04 11.99
C GLY A 557 6.68 -8.10 11.44
N LEU A 558 6.45 -6.99 12.13
CA LEU A 558 5.34 -6.08 11.91
C LEU A 558 5.77 -4.88 11.07
N THR A 559 4.96 -4.55 10.06
CA THR A 559 5.13 -3.35 9.23
C THR A 559 4.07 -2.27 9.52
N ALA A 560 3.22 -2.47 10.53
CA ALA A 560 2.15 -1.57 10.95
C ALA A 560 1.82 -1.73 12.45
N SER A 561 0.93 -0.87 12.99
CA SER A 561 0.37 -1.02 14.34
C SER A 561 -0.48 -2.29 14.46
N PRO A 562 -0.46 -3.01 15.60
CA PRO A 562 -1.33 -4.16 15.81
C PRO A 562 -2.79 -3.75 16.08
N SER A 563 -3.74 -4.61 15.69
CA SER A 563 -5.15 -4.48 16.04
C SER A 563 -5.58 -5.68 16.88
N ALA A 564 -6.26 -5.45 18.00
CA ALA A 564 -6.61 -6.50 18.96
C ALA A 564 -8.08 -6.39 19.38
N THR A 565 -8.74 -7.54 19.51
CA THR A 565 -10.12 -7.61 19.98
C THR A 565 -10.36 -8.84 20.85
N SER A 566 -11.48 -8.83 21.58
CA SER A 566 -11.97 -9.96 22.37
C SER A 566 -13.46 -10.12 22.09
N TRP A 567 -13.87 -11.35 21.81
CA TRP A 567 -15.29 -11.72 21.68
C TRP A 567 -15.80 -12.53 22.88
N GLY A 568 -14.96 -12.75 23.90
CA GLY A 568 -15.33 -13.57 25.05
C GLY A 568 -14.25 -13.63 26.13
N ALA A 569 -14.67 -14.10 27.31
CA ALA A 569 -13.78 -14.24 28.45
C ALA A 569 -12.57 -15.13 28.12
N ASN A 570 -11.36 -14.66 28.46
CA ASN A 570 -10.09 -15.37 28.21
C ASN A 570 -9.78 -15.61 26.73
N ARG A 571 -10.30 -14.77 25.83
CA ARG A 571 -9.97 -14.81 24.40
C ARG A 571 -9.47 -13.47 23.94
N LEU A 572 -8.34 -13.48 23.24
CA LEU A 572 -7.82 -12.33 22.50
C LEU A 572 -7.45 -12.78 21.10
N ASP A 573 -7.74 -11.92 20.13
CA ASP A 573 -7.37 -12.08 18.73
C ASP A 573 -6.57 -10.85 18.31
N VAL A 574 -5.34 -11.07 17.84
CA VAL A 574 -4.41 -10.01 17.45
C VAL A 574 -4.02 -10.20 15.99
N PHE A 575 -4.21 -9.15 15.21
CA PHE A 575 -3.91 -9.11 13.79
C PHE A 575 -2.81 -8.11 13.50
N ILE A 576 -1.89 -8.47 12.62
CA ILE A 576 -0.77 -7.63 12.19
C ILE A 576 -0.60 -7.71 10.67
N ARG A 577 0.01 -6.67 10.10
CA ARG A 577 0.61 -6.77 8.77
C ARG A 577 2.04 -7.27 8.91
N GLY A 578 2.31 -8.42 8.31
CA GLY A 578 3.62 -9.06 8.34
C GLY A 578 4.66 -8.34 7.46
N ASN A 579 5.90 -8.79 7.56
CA ASN A 579 6.98 -8.41 6.66
C ASN A 579 6.77 -8.94 5.25
N ASP A 580 5.87 -9.88 5.01
CA ASP A 580 5.44 -10.31 3.68
C ASP A 580 4.25 -9.51 3.15
N LEU A 581 3.87 -8.43 3.85
CA LEU A 581 2.68 -7.59 3.60
C LEU A 581 1.35 -8.33 3.71
N ARG A 582 1.37 -9.58 4.19
CA ARG A 582 0.15 -10.36 4.40
C ARG A 582 -0.40 -10.12 5.79
N LEU A 583 -1.66 -10.48 5.96
CA LEU A 583 -2.31 -10.46 7.27
C LEU A 583 -1.89 -11.69 8.05
N TRP A 584 -1.39 -11.46 9.26
CA TRP A 584 -1.05 -12.51 10.21
C TRP A 584 -1.90 -12.38 11.45
N HIS A 585 -2.28 -13.54 11.99
CA HIS A 585 -3.14 -13.68 13.16
C HIS A 585 -2.43 -14.47 14.25
N LYS A 586 -2.62 -14.03 15.49
CA LYS A 586 -2.22 -14.72 16.71
C LYS A 586 -3.32 -14.56 17.73
N TRP A 587 -3.62 -15.61 18.49
CA TRP A 587 -4.69 -15.57 19.47
C TRP A 587 -4.31 -16.21 20.80
N TRP A 588 -4.97 -15.76 21.86
CA TRP A 588 -4.92 -16.35 23.19
C TRP A 588 -6.15 -17.24 23.40
N ASP A 589 -5.95 -18.50 23.77
CA ASP A 589 -7.04 -19.48 23.98
C ASP A 589 -7.47 -19.65 25.45
N GLY A 590 -6.99 -18.80 26.34
CA GLY A 590 -7.20 -18.91 27.78
C GLY A 590 -6.07 -19.59 28.52
N THR A 591 -5.20 -20.31 27.81
CA THR A 591 -4.07 -21.04 28.39
C THR A 591 -2.73 -20.70 27.75
N ARG A 592 -2.72 -20.43 26.45
CA ARG A 592 -1.51 -20.10 25.69
C ARG A 592 -1.80 -19.24 24.48
N TRP A 593 -0.75 -18.57 24.02
CA TRP A 593 -0.72 -17.97 22.70
C TRP A 593 -0.55 -19.03 21.62
N SER A 594 -1.31 -18.89 20.52
CA SER A 594 -1.14 -19.68 19.31
C SER A 594 0.23 -19.43 18.66
N VAL A 595 0.61 -20.27 17.69
CA VAL A 595 1.63 -19.87 16.70
C VAL A 595 1.08 -18.75 15.81
N TRP A 596 1.97 -18.03 15.12
CA TRP A 596 1.57 -17.09 14.08
C TRP A 596 0.98 -17.87 12.90
N VAL A 597 -0.22 -17.47 12.46
CA VAL A 597 -0.90 -18.04 11.30
C VAL A 597 -1.08 -16.94 10.27
N GLN A 598 -0.74 -17.24 9.02
CA GLN A 598 -1.03 -16.33 7.90
C GLN A 598 -2.50 -16.52 7.53
N GLU A 599 -3.26 -15.43 7.47
CA GLU A 599 -4.64 -15.48 6.99
C GLU A 599 -4.68 -15.68 5.46
N PRO A 600 -5.69 -16.41 4.94
CA PRO A 600 -5.92 -16.50 3.51
C PRO A 600 -6.15 -15.10 2.91
N ALA A 601 -5.68 -14.91 1.67
CA ALA A 601 -5.85 -13.68 0.91
C ALA A 601 -7.31 -13.42 0.52
#